data_AF-A0A661GCV9-F1
#
_entry.id   AF-A0A661GCV9-F1
#
_cell.length_a   1.000
_cell.length_b   1.000
_cell.length_c   1.000
_cell.angle_alpha   90.00
_cell.angle_beta   90.00
_cell.angle_gamma   90.00
#
_symmetry.space_group_name_H-M   'P 1'
#
loop_
_entity.id
_entity.type
_entity.pdbx_description
1 polymer ?
#
loop_
_entity_poly.entity_id
_entity_poly.type
_entity_poly.pdbx_seq_one_letter_code
_entity_poly.pdbx_strand_id
1 'polypeptide(L)'
;MPGNPVSSPDSGLAKLAAALRKVAHDGHHRRLLHLAGERDWCHAAAAAASLAEDRLWIGDRGSDGERLIPAQKARTLLGGDYTTIIYAAHAGLDVDALAAAAGTLRGGGLLLLLTPLLEAWPELPDPALARLLTSPATPDDAEGRFITRLIALLRTDPAVTCCTQGAPLPHPPVSAPNITAPRQAGPDGCVSDDQRRAVSAVVGAAEGVPAVLTADRGRGKSAALGLAAAHLLATGVHNIVVTAPRRA
;
A
#
# COMPACT_ATOMS: atom_id res chain seq x y z
N MET A 1 -42.59 -15.17 18.58
CA MET A 1 -41.46 -14.23 18.44
C MET A 1 -40.37 -14.91 17.62
N PRO A 2 -40.26 -14.65 16.31
CA PRO A 2 -39.17 -15.21 15.53
C PRO A 2 -37.87 -14.50 15.93
N GLY A 3 -36.87 -15.28 16.32
CA GLY A 3 -35.55 -14.78 16.70
C GLY A 3 -34.91 -14.02 15.54
N ASN A 4 -34.46 -12.81 15.84
CA ASN A 4 -33.68 -11.96 14.94
C ASN A 4 -32.41 -12.73 14.54
N PRO A 5 -32.05 -12.87 13.24
CA PRO A 5 -30.82 -13.53 12.86
C PRO A 5 -29.67 -12.66 13.34
N VAL A 6 -28.90 -13.16 14.31
CA VAL A 6 -27.62 -12.58 14.70
C VAL A 6 -26.75 -12.65 13.46
N SER A 7 -26.56 -11.52 12.79
CA SER A 7 -25.65 -11.39 11.66
C SER A 7 -24.28 -11.87 12.11
N SER A 8 -23.74 -12.92 11.48
CA SER A 8 -22.42 -13.45 11.81
C SER A 8 -21.37 -12.33 11.71
N PRO A 9 -20.36 -12.29 12.58
CA PRO A 9 -19.31 -11.26 12.58
C PRO A 9 -18.65 -11.09 11.21
N ASP A 10 -18.56 -12.18 10.44
CA ASP A 10 -18.05 -12.22 9.07
C ASP A 10 -18.88 -11.36 8.09
N SER A 11 -20.21 -11.36 8.24
CA SER A 11 -21.11 -10.57 7.40
C SER A 11 -21.01 -9.06 7.66
N GLY A 12 -20.69 -8.68 8.90
CA GLY A 12 -20.50 -7.27 9.27
C GLY A 12 -19.20 -6.71 8.71
N LEU A 13 -18.11 -7.49 8.81
CA LEU A 13 -16.81 -7.07 8.32
C LEU A 13 -16.75 -6.96 6.79
N ALA A 14 -17.40 -7.89 6.08
CA ALA A 14 -17.56 -7.82 4.63
C ALA A 14 -18.25 -6.51 4.19
N LYS A 15 -19.34 -6.12 4.89
CA LYS A 15 -20.06 -4.86 4.63
C LYS A 15 -19.18 -3.64 4.92
N LEU A 16 -18.44 -3.65 6.02
CA LEU A 16 -17.51 -2.57 6.36
C LEU A 16 -16.43 -2.41 5.28
N ALA A 17 -15.80 -3.51 4.87
CA ALA A 17 -14.77 -3.50 3.83
C ALA A 17 -15.33 -3.01 2.47
N ALA A 18 -16.54 -3.44 2.11
CA ALA A 18 -17.23 -2.95 0.91
C ALA A 18 -17.50 -1.44 0.96
N ALA A 19 -17.97 -0.93 2.11
CA ALA A 19 -18.19 0.50 2.31
C ALA A 19 -16.87 1.29 2.23
N LEU A 20 -15.79 0.80 2.85
CA LEU A 20 -14.48 1.43 2.78
C LEU A 20 -13.93 1.47 1.34
N ARG A 21 -14.07 0.38 0.58
CA ARG A 21 -13.69 0.34 -0.84
C ARG A 21 -14.49 1.32 -1.68
N LYS A 22 -15.80 1.42 -1.45
CA LYS A 22 -16.65 2.40 -2.14
C LYS A 22 -16.15 3.82 -1.88
N VAL A 23 -15.95 4.18 -0.61
CA VAL A 23 -15.43 5.52 -0.24
C VAL A 23 -14.04 5.77 -0.81
N ALA A 24 -13.16 4.77 -0.79
CA ALA A 24 -11.83 4.85 -1.37
C ALA A 24 -11.91 5.10 -2.88
N HIS A 25 -12.73 4.31 -3.59
CA HIS A 25 -12.91 4.39 -5.04
C HIS A 25 -13.48 5.73 -5.46
N ASP A 26 -14.59 6.15 -4.83
CA ASP A 26 -15.27 7.41 -5.12
C ASP A 26 -14.35 8.62 -4.87
N GLY A 27 -13.45 8.55 -3.89
CA GLY A 27 -12.49 9.61 -3.59
C GLY A 27 -11.12 9.45 -4.26
N HIS A 28 -10.89 8.40 -5.06
CA HIS A 28 -9.57 8.01 -5.56
C HIS A 28 -8.45 7.96 -4.50
N HIS A 29 -8.81 7.69 -3.24
CA HIS A 29 -7.90 7.61 -2.11
C HIS A 29 -7.61 6.15 -1.74
N ARG A 30 -6.52 5.93 -1.02
CA ARG A 30 -6.20 4.62 -0.43
C ARG A 30 -6.73 4.60 1.00
N ARG A 31 -7.31 3.49 1.42
CA ARG A 31 -7.71 3.29 2.81
C ARG A 31 -7.04 2.06 3.41
N LEU A 32 -6.94 2.05 4.73
CA LEU A 32 -6.35 0.96 5.50
C LEU A 32 -7.41 0.41 6.47
N LEU A 33 -7.69 -0.89 6.37
CA LEU A 33 -8.47 -1.64 7.36
C LEU A 33 -7.50 -2.38 8.27
N HIS A 34 -7.39 -1.93 9.52
CA HIS A 34 -6.48 -2.49 10.50
C HIS A 34 -7.20 -3.55 11.32
N LEU A 35 -6.80 -4.81 11.18
CA LEU A 35 -7.35 -5.96 11.90
C LEU A 35 -6.38 -6.33 13.03
N ALA A 36 -6.73 -5.97 14.25
CA ALA A 36 -5.90 -6.18 15.44
C ALA A 36 -6.46 -7.33 16.29
N GLY A 37 -5.72 -8.44 16.39
CA GLY A 37 -6.20 -9.62 17.08
C GLY A 37 -5.25 -10.81 16.98
N GLU A 38 -5.74 -11.96 17.43
CA GLU A 38 -5.11 -13.25 17.22
C GLU A 38 -4.98 -13.55 15.73
N ARG A 39 -3.92 -14.28 15.37
CA ARG A 39 -3.57 -14.55 13.96
C ARG A 39 -4.72 -15.20 13.20
N ASP A 40 -5.29 -16.27 13.72
CA ASP A 40 -6.36 -16.99 13.01
C ASP A 40 -7.64 -16.15 12.88
N TRP A 41 -7.95 -15.33 13.88
CA TRP A 41 -9.05 -14.37 13.79
C TRP A 41 -8.80 -13.32 12.70
N CYS A 42 -7.60 -12.72 12.66
CA CYS A 42 -7.21 -11.74 11.65
C CYS A 42 -7.26 -12.33 10.23
N HIS A 43 -6.85 -13.60 10.06
CA HIS A 43 -6.93 -14.29 8.77
C HIS A 43 -8.38 -14.53 8.34
N ALA A 44 -9.24 -15.03 9.23
CA ALA A 44 -10.66 -15.22 8.95
C ALA A 44 -11.34 -13.89 8.62
N ALA A 45 -11.04 -12.85 9.40
CA ALA A 45 -11.49 -11.49 9.18
C ALA A 45 -11.03 -10.94 7.82
N ALA A 46 -9.76 -11.13 7.44
CA ALA A 46 -9.25 -10.71 6.14
C ALA A 46 -9.91 -11.46 4.98
N ALA A 47 -10.16 -12.77 5.14
CA ALA A 47 -10.87 -13.57 4.15
C ALA A 47 -12.32 -13.09 3.95
N ALA A 48 -13.02 -12.74 5.02
CA ALA A 48 -14.38 -12.17 4.97
C ALA A 48 -14.42 -10.74 4.39
N ALA A 49 -13.43 -9.91 4.75
CA ALA A 49 -13.31 -8.52 4.31
C ALA A 49 -12.87 -8.39 2.84
N SER A 50 -12.11 -9.35 2.35
CA SER A 50 -11.63 -9.32 0.99
C SER A 50 -12.69 -9.92 0.06
N LEU A 51 -13.25 -9.07 -0.80
CA LEU A 51 -14.29 -9.45 -1.78
C LEU A 51 -13.78 -9.48 -3.23
N ALA A 52 -12.48 -9.27 -3.45
CA ALA A 52 -11.89 -9.21 -4.80
C ALA A 52 -11.23 -10.54 -5.16
N GLU A 53 -11.14 -10.89 -6.44
CA GLU A 53 -10.47 -12.12 -6.91
C GLU A 53 -8.95 -11.99 -6.96
N ASP A 54 -8.42 -10.80 -7.25
CA ASP A 54 -6.97 -10.55 -7.35
C ASP A 54 -6.41 -9.96 -6.04
N ARG A 55 -6.04 -10.86 -5.11
CA ARG A 55 -5.50 -10.51 -3.78
C ARG A 55 -4.01 -10.80 -3.73
N LEU A 56 -3.27 -9.79 -3.32
CA LEU A 56 -1.88 -9.95 -2.95
C LEU A 56 -1.78 -10.13 -1.43
N TRP A 57 -1.30 -11.29 -1.00
CA TRP A 57 -1.04 -11.56 0.41
C TRP A 57 0.46 -11.48 0.70
N ILE A 58 0.83 -10.70 1.70
CA ILE A 58 2.22 -10.53 2.15
C ILE A 58 2.34 -11.02 3.59
N GLY A 59 3.14 -12.05 3.80
CA GLY A 59 3.29 -12.68 5.10
C GLY A 59 3.98 -14.05 5.02
N ASP A 60 3.97 -14.78 6.14
CA ASP A 60 4.49 -16.14 6.27
C ASP A 60 3.44 -17.22 5.94
N ARG A 61 2.16 -16.89 6.13
CA ARG A 61 1.01 -17.76 5.86
C ARG A 61 -0.06 -16.95 5.13
N GLY A 62 -0.67 -17.50 4.09
CA GLY A 62 -1.83 -16.94 3.38
C GLY A 62 -3.08 -17.83 3.52
N SER A 63 -4.13 -17.52 2.76
CA SER A 63 -5.26 -18.43 2.55
C SER A 63 -5.26 -19.05 1.15
N ASP A 64 -6.01 -20.14 0.97
CA ASP A 64 -6.04 -20.87 -0.30
C ASP A 64 -6.54 -19.98 -1.45
N GLY A 65 -5.82 -20.00 -2.58
CA GLY A 65 -6.16 -19.22 -3.78
C GLY A 65 -5.53 -17.82 -3.85
N GLU A 66 -4.76 -17.40 -2.85
CA GLU A 66 -4.10 -16.09 -2.84
C GLU A 66 -2.65 -16.14 -3.35
N ARG A 67 -2.20 -15.05 -3.97
CA ARG A 67 -0.78 -14.87 -4.31
C ARG A 67 0.01 -14.51 -3.05
N LEU A 68 0.53 -15.52 -2.36
CA LEU A 68 1.36 -15.36 -1.17
C LEU A 68 2.79 -14.93 -1.54
N ILE A 69 3.26 -13.85 -0.95
CA ILE A 69 4.63 -13.34 -1.08
C ILE A 69 5.23 -13.12 0.31
N PRO A 70 6.41 -13.69 0.61
CA PRO A 70 7.13 -13.37 1.85
C PRO A 70 7.44 -11.87 1.92
N ALA A 71 7.36 -11.27 3.11
CA ALA A 71 7.60 -9.83 3.31
C ALA A 71 8.94 -9.36 2.71
N GLN A 72 9.99 -10.18 2.83
CA GLN A 72 11.34 -9.89 2.30
C GLN A 72 11.36 -9.75 0.76
N LYS A 73 10.37 -10.34 0.07
CA LYS A 73 10.20 -10.25 -1.38
C LYS A 73 9.23 -9.15 -1.80
N ALA A 74 8.62 -8.40 -0.89
CA ALA A 74 7.64 -7.37 -1.24
C ALA A 74 8.22 -6.29 -2.19
N ARG A 75 9.54 -6.06 -2.17
CA ARG A 75 10.21 -5.13 -3.09
C ARG A 75 10.16 -5.56 -4.56
N THR A 76 9.93 -6.84 -4.86
CA THR A 76 9.76 -7.30 -6.26
C THR A 76 8.39 -6.95 -6.83
N LEU A 77 7.48 -6.43 -6.00
CA LEU A 77 6.14 -6.00 -6.42
C LEU A 77 6.14 -4.61 -7.04
N LEU A 78 7.23 -3.87 -6.85
CA LEU A 78 7.35 -2.50 -7.29
C LEU A 78 7.24 -2.41 -8.82
N GLY A 79 6.47 -1.44 -9.29
CA GLY A 79 6.10 -1.33 -10.70
C GLY A 79 4.81 -2.09 -11.06
N GLY A 80 4.32 -2.93 -10.15
CA GLY A 80 2.96 -3.47 -10.20
C GLY A 80 1.95 -2.55 -9.53
N ASP A 81 0.68 -2.84 -9.81
CA ASP A 81 -0.46 -2.11 -9.31
C ASP A 81 -1.51 -3.08 -8.75
N TYR A 82 -1.94 -2.88 -7.52
CA TYR A 82 -2.90 -3.75 -6.83
C TYR A 82 -4.07 -2.95 -6.29
N THR A 83 -5.25 -3.58 -6.21
CA THR A 83 -6.47 -2.97 -5.65
C THR A 83 -6.73 -3.41 -4.22
N THR A 84 -6.28 -4.62 -3.85
CA THR A 84 -6.33 -5.13 -2.48
C THR A 84 -5.00 -5.76 -2.12
N ILE A 85 -4.45 -5.35 -0.98
CA ILE A 85 -3.25 -5.94 -0.40
C ILE A 85 -3.58 -6.37 1.01
N ILE A 86 -3.14 -7.56 1.39
CA ILE A 86 -3.24 -8.07 2.75
C ILE A 86 -1.82 -8.22 3.27
N TYR A 87 -1.51 -7.57 4.39
CA TYR A 87 -0.19 -7.59 5.01
C TYR A 87 -0.30 -8.16 6.43
N ALA A 88 0.31 -9.31 6.67
CA ALA A 88 0.34 -9.97 7.97
C ALA A 88 1.64 -9.65 8.72
N ALA A 89 1.50 -8.97 9.87
CA ALA A 89 2.60 -8.56 10.73
C ALA A 89 2.79 -9.48 11.95
N HIS A 90 2.00 -10.55 12.09
CA HIS A 90 2.09 -11.48 13.22
C HIS A 90 3.40 -12.28 13.29
N ALA A 91 4.20 -12.31 12.22
CA ALA A 91 5.51 -12.97 12.16
C ALA A 91 6.67 -11.95 12.14
N GLY A 92 6.37 -10.71 12.49
CA GLY A 92 7.29 -9.57 12.45
C GLY A 92 6.88 -8.54 11.40
N LEU A 93 7.19 -7.27 11.68
CA LEU A 93 6.81 -6.14 10.84
C LEU A 93 8.01 -5.60 10.06
N ASP A 94 8.18 -6.08 8.83
CA ASP A 94 9.11 -5.45 7.90
C ASP A 94 8.52 -4.13 7.35
N VAL A 95 8.95 -3.02 7.95
CA VAL A 95 8.48 -1.66 7.58
C VAL A 95 8.78 -1.32 6.12
N ASP A 96 9.92 -1.78 5.59
CA ASP A 96 10.29 -1.53 4.20
C ASP A 96 9.36 -2.30 3.25
N ALA A 97 8.98 -3.53 3.63
CA ALA A 97 8.03 -4.35 2.89
C ALA A 97 6.62 -3.75 2.90
N LEU A 98 6.15 -3.30 4.07
CA LEU A 98 4.85 -2.61 4.20
C LEU A 98 4.82 -1.34 3.35
N ALA A 99 5.88 -0.53 3.38
CA ALA A 99 5.97 0.69 2.57
C ALA A 99 6.01 0.40 1.07
N ALA A 100 6.77 -0.63 0.67
CA ALA A 100 6.84 -1.07 -0.73
C ALA A 100 5.46 -1.53 -1.23
N ALA A 101 4.75 -2.34 -0.45
CA ALA A 101 3.42 -2.83 -0.77
C ALA A 101 2.37 -1.71 -0.79
N ALA A 102 2.36 -0.83 0.21
CA ALA A 102 1.46 0.33 0.23
C ALA A 102 1.68 1.26 -0.99
N GLY A 103 2.91 1.31 -1.50
CA GLY A 103 3.27 2.06 -2.70
C GLY A 103 2.80 1.46 -4.02
N THR A 104 2.35 0.21 -4.05
CA THR A 104 1.77 -0.45 -5.24
C THR A 104 0.24 -0.48 -5.20
N LEU A 105 -0.37 -0.01 -4.10
CA LEU A 105 -1.81 0.09 -3.98
C LEU A 105 -2.34 1.26 -4.83
N ARG A 106 -3.27 0.98 -5.74
CA ARG A 106 -3.92 2.01 -6.57
C ARG A 106 -4.80 2.95 -5.75
N GLY A 107 -5.03 4.15 -6.28
CA GLY A 107 -6.12 5.01 -5.79
C GLY A 107 -7.45 4.26 -5.88
N GLY A 108 -8.24 4.28 -4.79
CA GLY A 108 -9.41 3.43 -4.63
C GLY A 108 -9.15 2.06 -4.00
N GLY A 109 -7.89 1.72 -3.74
CA GLY A 109 -7.50 0.45 -3.15
C GLY A 109 -7.69 0.38 -1.63
N LEU A 110 -7.74 -0.86 -1.12
CA LEU A 110 -7.81 -1.18 0.30
C LEU A 110 -6.59 -2.01 0.73
N LEU A 111 -5.87 -1.54 1.75
CA LEU A 111 -4.85 -2.31 2.45
C LEU A 111 -5.44 -2.91 3.73
N LEU A 112 -5.34 -4.22 3.89
CA LEU A 112 -5.67 -4.89 5.15
C LEU A 112 -4.36 -5.13 5.90
N LEU A 113 -4.23 -4.55 7.08
CA LEU A 113 -3.07 -4.74 7.95
C LEU A 113 -3.48 -5.64 9.11
N LEU A 114 -2.89 -6.82 9.21
CA LEU A 114 -3.18 -7.81 10.24
C LEU A 114 -2.08 -7.74 11.29
N THR A 115 -2.44 -7.45 12.54
CA THR A 115 -1.49 -7.29 13.63
C THR A 115 -1.95 -8.04 14.87
N PRO A 116 -1.04 -8.34 15.82
CA PRO A 116 -1.43 -8.74 17.17
C PRO A 116 -2.36 -7.73 17.85
N LEU A 117 -2.94 -8.12 18.98
CA LEU A 117 -3.71 -7.22 19.85
C LEU A 117 -2.87 -6.01 20.24
N LEU A 118 -3.43 -4.81 20.10
CA LEU A 118 -2.68 -3.54 20.22
C LEU A 118 -2.05 -3.34 21.60
N GLU A 119 -2.65 -3.88 22.64
CA GLU A 119 -2.15 -3.76 24.02
C GLU A 119 -0.95 -4.67 24.28
N ALA A 120 -0.92 -5.84 23.63
CA ALA A 120 0.16 -6.81 23.79
C ALA A 120 1.30 -6.60 22.77
N TRP A 121 0.99 -6.05 21.59
CA TRP A 121 1.94 -5.98 20.48
C TRP A 121 3.28 -5.29 20.80
N PRO A 122 3.34 -4.17 21.55
CA PRO A 122 4.61 -3.55 21.92
C PRO A 122 5.53 -4.44 22.78
N GLU A 123 4.96 -5.40 23.51
CA GLU A 123 5.70 -6.30 24.39
C GLU A 123 6.11 -7.60 23.68
N LEU A 124 5.65 -7.83 22.45
CA LEU A 124 6.02 -8.99 21.66
C LEU A 124 7.34 -8.73 20.92
N PRO A 125 8.28 -9.69 20.94
CA PRO A 125 9.46 -9.62 20.08
C PRO A 125 9.06 -9.47 18.61
N ASP A 126 9.77 -8.63 17.87
CA ASP A 126 9.58 -8.47 16.43
C ASP A 126 10.72 -9.13 15.65
N PRO A 127 10.52 -10.35 15.09
CA PRO A 127 11.54 -11.05 14.32
C PRO A 127 12.11 -10.24 13.15
N ALA A 128 11.37 -9.27 12.60
CA ALA A 128 11.84 -8.44 11.50
C ALA A 128 12.97 -7.48 11.92
N LEU A 129 13.12 -7.20 13.22
CA LEU A 129 14.20 -6.36 13.75
C LEU A 129 15.56 -7.06 13.74
N ALA A 130 15.62 -8.39 13.61
CA ALA A 130 16.87 -9.14 13.65
C ALA A 130 17.93 -8.62 12.65
N ARG A 131 17.51 -8.09 11.49
CA ARG A 131 18.40 -7.50 10.48
C ARG A 131 19.00 -6.13 10.86
N LEU A 132 18.42 -5.46 11.86
CA LEU A 132 18.80 -4.13 12.32
C LEU A 132 19.62 -4.17 13.62
N LEU A 133 19.58 -5.30 14.34
CA LEU A 133 20.26 -5.47 15.62
C LEU A 133 21.72 -5.89 15.40
N THR A 134 22.59 -5.39 16.28
CA THR A 134 24.00 -5.78 16.32
C THR A 134 24.21 -6.84 17.39
N SER A 135 24.98 -7.89 17.07
CA SER A 135 25.36 -8.94 18.03
C SER A 135 25.95 -8.32 19.32
N PRO A 136 25.54 -8.77 20.52
CA PRO A 136 24.75 -9.97 20.81
C PRO A 136 23.22 -9.75 20.92
N ALA A 137 22.71 -8.55 20.63
CA ALA A 137 21.30 -8.23 20.82
C ALA A 137 20.38 -9.06 19.90
N THR A 138 19.23 -9.45 20.44
CA THR A 138 18.20 -10.25 19.80
C THR A 138 16.86 -9.48 19.77
N PRO A 139 15.88 -9.89 18.95
CA PRO A 139 14.56 -9.26 18.95
C PRO A 139 13.88 -9.21 20.32
N ASP A 140 14.19 -10.14 21.23
CA ASP A 140 13.68 -10.16 22.60
C ASP A 140 14.24 -9.02 23.46
N ASP A 141 15.40 -8.48 23.10
CA ASP A 141 16.03 -7.34 23.78
C ASP A 141 15.50 -5.98 23.28
N ALA A 142 14.73 -5.98 22.19
CA ALA A 142 14.28 -4.76 21.53
C ALA A 142 13.01 -4.21 22.18
N GLU A 143 13.04 -2.92 22.56
CA GLU A 143 11.84 -2.25 23.05
C GLU A 143 10.83 -1.97 21.92
N GLY A 144 9.54 -2.21 22.16
CA GLY A 144 8.45 -1.98 21.20
C GLY A 144 8.13 -0.51 20.87
N ARG A 145 9.05 0.44 21.05
CA ARG A 145 8.81 1.89 20.84
C ARG A 145 8.27 2.20 19.45
N PHE A 146 8.79 1.53 18.43
CA PHE A 146 8.30 1.71 17.06
C PHE A 146 6.84 1.27 16.92
N ILE A 147 6.50 0.10 17.48
CA ILE A 147 5.14 -0.43 17.48
C ILE A 147 4.21 0.49 18.27
N THR A 148 4.61 0.97 19.43
CA THR A 148 3.85 1.96 20.22
C THR A 148 3.53 3.22 19.40
N ARG A 149 4.55 3.76 18.70
CA ARG A 149 4.36 4.91 17.82
C ARG A 149 3.44 4.58 16.64
N LEU A 150 3.62 3.43 16.01
CA LEU A 150 2.79 2.99 14.88
C LEU A 150 1.32 2.86 15.28
N ILE A 151 1.04 2.26 16.43
CA ILE A 151 -0.32 2.14 16.98
C ILE A 151 -0.94 3.52 17.19
N ALA A 152 -0.18 4.47 17.75
CA ALA A 152 -0.67 5.84 17.94
C ALA A 152 -1.04 6.49 16.60
N LEU A 153 -0.18 6.36 15.57
CA LEU A 153 -0.46 6.88 14.23
C LEU A 153 -1.70 6.23 13.61
N LEU A 154 -1.78 4.90 13.62
CA LEU A 154 -2.91 4.15 13.06
C LEU A 154 -4.24 4.53 13.70
N ARG A 155 -4.27 4.76 15.02
CA ARG A 155 -5.49 5.16 15.74
C ARG A 155 -5.98 6.56 15.40
N THR A 156 -5.07 7.46 15.03
CA THR A 156 -5.40 8.87 14.77
C THR A 156 -5.65 9.19 13.30
N ASP A 157 -5.22 8.32 12.39
CA ASP A 157 -5.29 8.60 10.95
C ASP A 157 -6.71 8.39 10.39
N PRO A 158 -7.33 9.39 9.75
CA PRO A 158 -8.70 9.29 9.24
C PRO A 158 -8.85 8.34 8.02
N ALA A 159 -7.75 7.94 7.38
CA ALA A 159 -7.75 6.94 6.32
C ALA A 159 -7.72 5.50 6.87
N VAL A 160 -7.48 5.34 8.18
CA VAL A 160 -7.43 4.05 8.87
C VAL A 160 -8.78 3.75 9.54
N THR A 161 -9.22 2.49 9.45
CA THR A 161 -10.37 1.98 10.21
C THR A 161 -9.91 0.77 11.00
N CYS A 162 -9.90 0.88 12.33
CA CYS A 162 -9.43 -0.16 13.24
C CYS A 162 -10.56 -1.09 13.66
N CYS A 163 -10.37 -2.40 13.46
CA CYS A 163 -11.21 -3.46 13.99
C CYS A 163 -10.38 -4.32 14.94
N THR A 164 -10.74 -4.31 16.21
CA THR A 164 -10.07 -5.12 17.24
C THR A 164 -10.91 -6.35 17.55
N GLN A 165 -10.28 -7.52 17.67
CA GLN A 165 -10.96 -8.75 18.09
C GLN A 165 -11.68 -8.53 19.42
N GLY A 166 -12.96 -8.94 19.49
CA GLY A 166 -13.80 -8.79 20.68
C GLY A 166 -14.38 -7.39 20.90
N ALA A 167 -14.01 -6.39 20.08
CA ALA A 167 -14.61 -5.06 20.10
C ALA A 167 -15.76 -4.94 19.07
N PRO A 168 -16.74 -4.05 19.28
CA PRO A 168 -17.75 -3.76 18.26
C PRO A 168 -17.10 -3.22 16.98
N LEU A 169 -17.66 -3.59 15.82
CA LEU A 169 -17.19 -3.08 14.54
C LEU A 169 -17.38 -1.57 14.47
N PRO A 170 -16.37 -0.82 13.96
CA PRO A 170 -16.49 0.61 13.78
C PRO A 170 -17.50 0.94 12.68
N HIS A 171 -18.06 2.14 12.75
CA HIS A 171 -18.89 2.65 11.66
C HIS A 171 -18.02 3.03 10.46
N PRO A 172 -18.47 2.75 9.22
CA PRO A 172 -17.76 3.20 8.04
C PRO A 172 -17.71 4.74 8.02
N PRO A 173 -16.59 5.33 7.58
CA PRO A 173 -16.48 6.77 7.43
C PRO A 173 -17.47 7.27 6.37
N VAL A 174 -18.10 8.41 6.64
CA VAL A 174 -18.93 9.12 5.66
C VAL A 174 -18.02 9.66 4.56
N SER A 175 -18.46 9.59 3.30
CA SER A 175 -17.64 9.81 2.10
C SER A 175 -16.63 10.96 2.21
N ALA A 176 -15.40 10.70 1.75
CA ALA A 176 -14.38 11.73 1.60
C ALA A 176 -14.80 12.72 0.50
N PRO A 177 -14.35 14.00 0.56
CA PRO A 177 -14.56 14.94 -0.52
C PRO A 177 -14.01 14.36 -1.83
N ASN A 178 -14.81 14.47 -2.87
CA ASN A 178 -14.53 13.94 -4.20
C ASN A 178 -13.33 14.69 -4.80
N ILE A 179 -12.14 14.08 -4.83
CA ILE A 179 -11.00 14.62 -5.57
C ILE A 179 -11.11 14.15 -7.02
N THR A 180 -10.78 15.07 -7.94
CA THR A 180 -10.97 14.96 -9.38
C THR A 180 -10.61 13.58 -9.92
N ALA A 181 -11.54 13.01 -10.69
CA ALA A 181 -11.42 11.74 -11.40
C ALA A 181 -10.08 11.60 -12.16
N PRO A 182 -9.62 10.37 -12.43
CA PRO A 182 -8.39 10.10 -13.18
C PRO A 182 -8.38 10.88 -14.50
N ARG A 183 -7.31 11.65 -14.69
CA ARG A 183 -7.12 12.47 -15.89
C ARG A 183 -6.77 11.56 -17.06
N GLN A 184 -7.44 11.76 -18.20
CA GLN A 184 -7.06 11.10 -19.44
C GLN A 184 -5.79 11.74 -20.00
N ALA A 185 -4.97 10.93 -20.68
CA ALA A 185 -3.79 11.42 -21.36
C ALA A 185 -4.18 12.40 -22.48
N GLY A 186 -3.44 13.50 -22.58
CA GLY A 186 -3.57 14.42 -23.71
C GLY A 186 -3.00 13.82 -25.01
N PRO A 187 -3.09 14.54 -26.13
CA PRO A 187 -2.50 14.12 -27.40
C PRO A 187 -0.97 13.90 -27.35
N ASP A 188 -0.31 14.56 -26.41
CA ASP A 188 1.12 14.45 -26.10
C ASP A 188 1.46 13.27 -25.16
N GLY A 189 0.48 12.42 -24.86
CA GLY A 189 0.61 11.30 -23.92
C GLY A 189 0.70 11.72 -22.44
N CYS A 190 0.71 13.02 -22.12
CA CYS A 190 0.86 13.50 -20.76
C CYS A 190 -0.49 13.55 -20.03
N VAL A 191 -0.55 13.00 -18.81
CA VAL A 191 -1.76 12.94 -17.97
C VAL A 191 -1.91 14.15 -17.04
N SER A 192 -0.85 14.95 -16.86
CA SER A 192 -0.86 16.14 -16.00
C SER A 192 -0.02 17.28 -16.58
N ASP A 193 -0.32 18.50 -16.15
CA ASP A 193 0.47 19.69 -16.51
C ASP A 193 1.89 19.61 -15.94
N ASP A 194 2.05 18.97 -14.78
CA ASP A 194 3.35 18.77 -14.17
C ASP A 194 4.22 17.81 -15.00
N GLN A 195 3.62 16.74 -15.51
CA GLN A 195 4.29 15.83 -16.44
C GLN A 195 4.65 16.54 -17.75
N ARG A 196 3.75 17.37 -18.32
CA ARG A 196 4.03 18.19 -19.50
C ARG A 196 5.24 19.10 -19.29
N ARG A 197 5.30 19.80 -18.16
CA ARG A 197 6.44 20.66 -17.81
C ARG A 197 7.73 19.86 -17.69
N ALA A 198 7.69 18.71 -17.00
CA ALA A 198 8.86 17.85 -16.85
C ALA A 198 9.36 17.32 -18.20
N VAL A 199 8.45 16.86 -19.07
CA VAL A 199 8.79 16.39 -20.42
C VAL A 199 9.40 17.52 -21.25
N SER A 200 8.79 18.70 -21.27
CA SER A 200 9.32 19.87 -21.99
C SER A 200 10.72 20.27 -21.52
N ALA A 201 10.94 20.28 -20.20
CA ALA A 201 12.27 20.59 -19.64
C ALA A 201 13.33 19.54 -20.02
N VAL A 202 12.98 18.25 -20.04
CA VAL A 202 13.90 17.17 -20.45
C VAL A 202 14.18 17.21 -21.96
N VAL A 203 13.18 17.54 -22.78
CA VAL A 203 13.38 17.70 -24.23
C VAL A 203 14.30 18.89 -24.51
N GLY A 204 14.07 20.05 -23.87
CA GLY A 204 14.95 21.22 -24.02
C GLY A 204 16.38 21.00 -23.50
N ALA A 205 16.56 20.14 -22.48
CA ALA A 205 17.87 19.76 -21.98
C ALA A 205 18.76 19.08 -23.04
N ALA A 206 18.16 18.43 -24.03
CA ALA A 206 18.89 17.79 -25.12
C ALA A 206 19.69 18.79 -25.98
N GLU A 207 19.40 20.09 -25.88
CA GLU A 207 20.11 21.18 -26.57
C GLU A 207 21.41 21.60 -25.86
N GLY A 208 21.82 20.89 -24.78
CA GLY A 208 23.17 21.00 -24.21
C GLY A 208 23.23 21.33 -22.72
N VAL A 209 22.10 21.43 -22.02
CA VAL A 209 22.06 21.72 -20.58
C VAL A 209 21.50 20.51 -19.83
N PRO A 210 22.28 19.86 -18.93
CA PRO A 210 21.77 18.74 -18.14
C PRO A 210 20.58 19.12 -17.27
N ALA A 211 19.50 18.34 -17.32
CA ALA A 211 18.35 18.50 -16.44
C ALA A 211 18.35 17.44 -15.32
N VAL A 212 17.98 17.88 -14.11
CA VAL A 212 17.80 16.99 -12.94
C VAL A 212 16.33 16.96 -12.56
N LEU A 213 15.70 15.80 -12.73
CA LEU A 213 14.30 15.57 -12.35
C LEU A 213 14.22 14.85 -11.00
N THR A 214 13.85 15.59 -9.95
CA THR A 214 13.60 15.05 -8.62
C THR A 214 12.10 14.88 -8.39
N ALA A 215 11.70 13.77 -7.80
CA ALA A 215 10.31 13.49 -7.44
C ALA A 215 10.23 12.31 -6.47
N ASP A 216 9.21 12.31 -5.61
CA ASP A 216 8.87 11.18 -4.77
C ASP A 216 8.51 9.92 -5.58
N ARG A 217 8.52 8.78 -4.90
CA ARG A 217 8.10 7.51 -5.47
C ARG A 217 6.65 7.61 -5.99
N GLY A 218 6.41 7.05 -7.18
CA GLY A 218 5.07 6.99 -7.79
C GLY A 218 4.62 8.28 -8.50
N ARG A 219 5.46 9.32 -8.56
CA ARG A 219 5.12 10.60 -9.23
C ARG A 219 5.33 10.60 -10.77
N GLY A 220 5.65 9.46 -11.37
CA GLY A 220 5.73 9.34 -12.84
C GLY A 220 7.06 9.79 -13.47
N LYS A 221 8.16 9.90 -12.71
CA LYS A 221 9.48 10.26 -13.25
C LYS A 221 9.91 9.38 -14.44
N SER A 222 9.84 8.06 -14.30
CA SER A 222 10.20 7.15 -15.39
C SER A 222 9.27 7.28 -16.60
N ALA A 223 7.97 7.54 -16.36
CA ALA A 223 7.01 7.80 -17.44
C ALA A 223 7.33 9.10 -18.18
N ALA A 224 7.66 10.19 -17.46
CA ALA A 224 8.08 11.45 -18.06
C ALA A 224 9.37 11.30 -18.89
N LEU A 225 10.36 10.58 -18.40
CA LEU A 225 11.58 10.28 -19.17
C LEU A 225 11.28 9.44 -20.43
N GLY A 226 10.37 8.48 -20.33
CA GLY A 226 9.92 7.69 -21.49
C GLY A 226 9.20 8.53 -22.56
N LEU A 227 8.30 9.43 -22.14
CA LEU A 227 7.62 10.37 -23.03
C LEU A 227 8.61 11.34 -23.69
N ALA A 228 9.57 11.89 -22.92
CA ALA A 228 10.61 12.75 -23.47
C ALA A 228 11.48 12.01 -24.50
N ALA A 229 11.86 10.77 -24.22
CA ALA A 229 12.59 9.93 -25.16
C ALA A 229 11.77 9.69 -26.44
N ALA A 230 10.47 9.38 -26.33
CA ALA A 230 9.59 9.22 -27.47
C ALA A 230 9.49 10.49 -28.32
N HIS A 231 9.39 11.68 -27.70
CA HIS A 231 9.40 12.96 -28.41
C HIS A 231 10.73 13.19 -29.13
N LEU A 232 11.87 12.98 -28.47
CA LEU A 232 13.20 13.15 -29.08
C LEU A 232 13.43 12.22 -30.27
N LEU A 233 12.97 10.96 -30.18
CA LEU A 233 13.01 10.01 -31.29
C LEU A 233 12.18 10.52 -32.48
N ALA A 234 10.99 11.06 -32.23
CA ALA A 234 10.11 11.59 -33.26
C ALA A 234 10.69 12.85 -33.95
N THR A 235 11.53 13.63 -33.25
CA THR A 235 12.19 14.82 -33.79
C THR A 235 13.57 14.54 -34.42
N GLY A 236 13.96 13.26 -34.55
CA GLY A 236 15.18 12.86 -35.26
C GLY A 236 16.40 12.55 -34.40
N VAL A 237 16.28 12.49 -33.07
CA VAL A 237 17.34 11.92 -32.24
C VAL A 237 17.36 10.41 -32.46
N HIS A 238 18.46 9.87 -32.96
CA HIS A 238 18.53 8.45 -33.32
C HIS A 238 19.12 7.55 -32.22
N ASN A 239 19.81 8.13 -31.24
CA ASN A 239 20.47 7.38 -30.18
C ASN A 239 20.15 7.95 -28.80
N ILE A 240 19.42 7.18 -28.00
CA ILE A 240 19.09 7.52 -26.61
C ILE A 240 19.58 6.37 -25.73
N VAL A 241 20.47 6.69 -24.79
CA VAL A 241 21.04 5.71 -23.86
C VAL A 241 20.36 5.83 -22.50
N VAL A 242 19.85 4.71 -21.99
CA VAL A 242 19.26 4.62 -20.65
C VAL A 242 20.19 3.84 -19.75
N THR A 243 20.55 4.42 -18.61
CA THR A 243 21.39 3.76 -17.60
C THR A 243 20.74 3.85 -16.22
N ALA A 244 21.01 2.85 -15.37
CA ALA A 244 20.57 2.81 -13.98
C ALA A 244 21.61 2.05 -13.16
N PRO A 245 21.79 2.36 -11.86
CA PRO A 245 22.78 1.68 -11.02
C PRO A 245 22.49 0.18 -10.84
N ARG A 246 21.22 -0.24 -10.94
CA ARG A 246 20.76 -1.64 -10.90
C ARG A 246 19.53 -1.79 -11.78
N ARG A 247 19.28 -2.99 -12.33
CA ARG A 247 18.02 -3.31 -13.00
C ARG A 247 16.88 -3.29 -11.97
N ALA A 248 15.76 -2.69 -12.36
CA ALA A 248 14.53 -2.62 -11.57
C ALA A 248 13.81 -3.98 -11.56
#